data_AF-R2QXN1-F1
#
_entry.id   AF-R2QXN1-F1
#
_cell.length_a   1.000
_cell.length_b   1.000
_cell.length_c   1.000
_cell.angle_alpha   90.00
_cell.angle_beta   90.00
_cell.angle_gamma   90.00
#
_symmetry.space_group_name_H-M   'P 1'
#
loop_
_entity.id
_entity.type
_entity.pdbx_description
1 polymer ?
#
loop_
_entity_poly.entity_id
_entity_poly.type
_entity_poly.pdbx_seq_one_letter_code
_entity_poly.pdbx_strand_id
1 'polypeptide(L)' 'MDYLKSFRQQAGLTQRQMAEALNLSYGYYRQMENDFRKPSFEILVRIKEKFREIDMNKLFEE' A
#
# COMPACT_ATOMS: atom_id res chain seq x y z
N MET A 1 -6.71 1.38 -6.54
CA MET A 1 -5.38 1.31 -5.87
C MET A 1 -4.23 1.05 -6.84
N ASP A 2 -4.38 1.45 -8.11
CA ASP A 2 -3.35 1.21 -9.12
C ASP A 2 -2.04 1.94 -8.82
N TYR A 3 -2.11 3.15 -8.26
CA TYR A 3 -0.91 3.86 -7.82
C TYR A 3 -0.10 3.09 -6.77
N LEU A 4 -0.76 2.52 -5.75
CA LEU A 4 -0.08 1.73 -4.70
C LEU A 4 0.61 0.50 -5.30
N LYS A 5 -0.06 -0.15 -6.25
CA LYS A 5 0.45 -1.32 -6.96
C LYS A 5 1.67 -0.96 -7.83
N SER A 6 1.59 0.12 -8.59
CA SER A 6 2.70 0.63 -9.40
C SER A 6 3.89 1.04 -8.52
N PHE A 7 3.65 1.73 -7.41
CA PHE A 7 4.68 2.09 -6.44
C PHE A 7 5.40 0.85 -5.90
N ARG A 8 4.65 -0.17 -5.47
CA ARG A 8 5.21 -1.44 -5.01
C ARG A 8 6.07 -2.11 -6.09
N GLN A 9 5.62 -2.11 -7.34
CA GLN A 9 6.36 -2.69 -8.46
C GLN A 9 7.64 -1.91 -8.77
N GLN A 10 7.60 -0.58 -8.72
CA GLN A 10 8.79 0.27 -8.88
C GLN A 10 9.81 0.06 -7.76
N ALA A 11 9.34 -0.23 -6.55
CA ALA A 11 10.18 -0.63 -5.42
C ALA A 11 10.73 -2.08 -5.54
N GLY A 12 10.33 -2.83 -6.58
CA GLY A 12 10.76 -4.23 -6.78
C GLY A 12 10.19 -5.22 -5.76
N LEU A 13 9.12 -4.84 -5.07
CA LEU A 13 8.55 -5.64 -3.97
C LEU A 13 7.41 -6.54 -4.44
N THR A 14 7.35 -7.74 -3.90
CA THR A 14 6.16 -8.59 -3.98
C THR A 14 5.07 -8.08 -3.03
N GLN A 15 3.81 -8.48 -3.26
CA GLN A 15 2.70 -8.16 -2.35
C GLN A 15 2.95 -8.67 -0.91
N ARG A 16 3.66 -9.80 -0.75
CA ARG A 16 4.03 -10.34 0.59
C ARG A 16 5.06 -9.45 1.27
N GLN A 17 6.14 -9.11 0.59
CA GLN A 17 7.19 -8.24 1.13
C GLN A 17 6.64 -6.85 1.49
N MET A 18 5.73 -6.32 0.68
CA MET A 18 5.09 -5.05 0.97
C MET A 18 4.17 -5.13 2.20
N ALA A 19 3.42 -6.23 2.36
CA ALA A 19 2.62 -6.47 3.55
C ALA A 19 3.50 -6.55 4.81
N GLU A 20 4.60 -7.31 4.74
CA GLU A 20 5.59 -7.41 5.83
C GLU A 20 6.21 -6.04 6.17
N ALA A 21 6.57 -5.25 5.17
CA ALA A 21 7.13 -3.91 5.34
C ALA A 21 6.17 -2.94 6.06
N LEU A 22 4.86 -3.14 5.89
CA LEU A 22 3.78 -2.37 6.52
C LEU A 22 3.23 -3.00 7.80
N ASN A 23 3.80 -4.14 8.23
CA ASN A 23 3.33 -4.94 9.35
C ASN A 23 1.83 -5.30 9.21
N LEU A 24 1.45 -5.77 8.02
CA LEU A 24 0.12 -6.22 7.65
C LEU A 24 0.15 -7.71 7.26
N SER A 25 -0.99 -8.38 7.42
CA SER A 25 -1.13 -9.72 6.83
C SER A 25 -1.18 -9.61 5.30
N TYR A 26 -0.60 -10.59 4.61
CA TYR A 26 -0.64 -10.66 3.14
C TYR A 26 -2.08 -10.56 2.60
N GLY A 27 -3.03 -11.25 3.23
CA GLY A 27 -4.43 -11.21 2.82
C GLY A 27 -5.09 -9.84 3.00
N TYR A 28 -4.69 -9.08 4.03
CA TYR A 28 -5.15 -7.71 4.21
C TYR A 28 -4.58 -6.81 3.11
N TYR A 29 -3.27 -6.84 2.89
CA TYR A 29 -2.61 -6.03 1.87
C TYR A 29 -3.15 -6.34 0.47
N ARG A 30 -3.34 -7.61 0.13
CA ARG A 30 -3.91 -8.03 -1.15
C ARG A 30 -5.33 -7.48 -1.37
N GLN A 31 -6.18 -7.51 -0.34
CA GLN A 31 -7.53 -6.93 -0.46
C GLN A 31 -7.48 -5.42 -0.61
N MET A 32 -6.52 -4.76 0.05
CA MET A 32 -6.30 -3.32 -0.07
C MET A 32 -5.84 -2.93 -1.47
N GLU A 33 -4.80 -3.59 -1.99
CA GLU A 33 -4.24 -3.27 -3.31
C GLU A 33 -5.23 -3.54 -4.46
N ASN A 34 -6.13 -4.51 -4.30
CA ASN A 34 -7.14 -4.83 -5.31
C ASN A 34 -8.49 -4.13 -5.06
N ASP A 35 -8.51 -3.04 -4.29
CA ASP A 35 -9.69 -2.20 -4.01
C ASP A 35 -10.88 -2.90 -3.31
N PHE A 36 -10.71 -4.15 -2.86
CA PHE A 36 -11.72 -4.85 -2.06
C PHE A 36 -11.87 -4.28 -0.65
N ARG A 37 -10.85 -3.57 -0.15
CA ARG A 37 -10.86 -2.99 1.19
C ARG A 37 -10.13 -1.65 1.24
N LYS A 38 -10.79 -0.60 1.71
CA LYS A 38 -10.11 0.68 1.97
C LYS A 38 -9.20 0.57 3.19
N PRO A 39 -7.96 1.11 3.14
CA PRO A 39 -7.09 1.18 4.31
C PRO A 39 -7.69 2.08 5.40
N SER A 40 -7.44 1.74 6.66
CA SER A 40 -7.74 2.65 7.78
C SER A 40 -6.74 3.81 7.81
N PHE A 41 -7.08 4.88 8.54
CA PHE A 41 -6.18 6.02 8.75
C PHE A 41 -4.81 5.59 9.31
N GLU A 42 -4.80 4.66 10.26
CA GLU A 42 -3.55 4.11 10.82
C GLU A 42 -2.66 3.47 9.74
N ILE A 43 -3.24 2.76 8.79
CA ILE A 43 -2.48 2.14 7.68
C ILE A 43 -1.94 3.19 6.74
N LEU A 44 -2.71 4.25 6.45
CA LEU A 44 -2.23 5.36 5.64
C LEU A 44 -1.02 6.05 6.29
N VAL A 45 -1.05 6.24 7.60
CA VAL A 45 0.09 6.77 8.36
C VAL A 45 1.29 5.83 8.24
N ARG A 46 1.12 4.52 8.49
CA ARG A 46 2.21 3.54 8.36
C ARG A 46 2.82 3.51 6.95
N ILE A 47 1.99 3.62 5.92
CA ILE A 47 2.44 3.71 4.52
C ILE A 47 3.31 4.95 4.34
N LYS A 48 2.86 6.13 4.80
CA LYS A 48 3.62 7.37 4.65
C LYS A 48 4.91 7.40 5.49
N GLU A 49 4.90 6.80 6.66
CA GLU A 49 6.08 6.66 7.52
C GLU A 49 7.12 5.74 6.90
N LYS A 50 6.68 4.62 6.30
CA LYS A 50 7.55 3.63 5.67
C LYS A 50 8.09 4.09 4.33
N PHE A 51 7.27 4.76 3.53
CA PHE A 51 7.56 5.19 2.17
C PHE A 51 7.36 6.70 2.08
N ARG A 52 8.42 7.47 2.36
CA ARG A 52 8.30 8.94 2.47
C ARG A 52 8.00 9.59 1.11
N GLU A 53 8.50 9.00 0.04
CA GLU A 53 8.29 9.40 -1.35
C GLU A 53 6.87 9.12 -1.89
N ILE A 54 6.04 8.35 -1.17
CA ILE A 54 4.70 8.04 -1.65
C ILE A 54 3.80 9.29 -1.61
N ASP A 55 3.06 9.50 -2.70
CA ASP A 55 2.05 10.55 -2.81
C ASP A 55 0.70 10.04 -2.32
N MET A 56 0.26 10.53 -1.17
CA MET A 56 -0.98 10.08 -0.55
C MET A 56 -2.23 10.52 -1.31
N ASN A 57 -2.14 11.59 -2.12
CA ASN A 57 -3.28 12.05 -2.92
C ASN A 57 -3.56 11.04 -4.05
N LYS A 58 -2.50 10.59 -4.71
CA LYS A 58 -2.56 9.59 -5.80
C LYS A 58 -3.04 8.22 -5.36
N LEU A 59 -3.03 7.90 -4.05
CA LEU A 59 -3.61 6.66 -3.54
C LEU A 59 -5.14 6.60 -3.71
N PHE A 60 -5.79 7.77 -3.82
CA PHE A 60 -7.24 7.89 -3.93
C PHE A 60 -7.70 8.47 -5.28
N GLU A 61 -6.76 8.76 -6.18
CA GLU A 61 -7.07 9.12 -7.57
C GLU A 61 -7.50 7.86 -8.33
N GLU A 62 -8.56 7.99 -9.15
CA GLU A 62 -9.09 6.93 -10.02
C GLU A 62 -8.20 6.70 -11.24
#